data_AF-T1C8C4-F1
#
_entry.id   AF-T1C8C4-F1
#
_cell.length_a   1.000
_cell.length_b   1.000
_cell.length_c   1.000
_cell.angle_alpha   90.00
_cell.angle_beta   90.00
_cell.angle_gamma   90.00
#
_symmetry.space_group_name_H-M   'P 1'
#
loop_
_entity.id
_entity.type
_entity.pdbx_description
1 polymer ?
#
loop_
_entity_poly.entity_id
_entity_poly.type
_entity_poly.pdbx_seq_one_letter_code
_entity_poly.pdbx_strand_id
1 'polypeptide(L)' 'GIADRMQKELTALAPSSMKIKIIAPPERKYSVWIGGSILASLSTFQQMWISKQEYDESGPGIVHRKCF' A
#
# COMPACT_ATOMS: atom_id res chain seq x y z
N GLY A 1 -17.29 14.39 -11.25
CA GLY A 1 -16.06 13.66 -11.63
C GLY A 1 -16.03 12.27 -11.01
N ILE A 2 -14.92 11.53 -11.14
CA ILE A 2 -14.81 10.15 -10.59
C ILE A 2 -14.95 10.10 -9.06
N ALA A 3 -14.41 11.12 -8.36
CA ALA A 3 -14.52 11.22 -6.90
C ALA A 3 -15.97 11.36 -6.45
N ASP A 4 -16.76 12.22 -7.10
CA ASP A 4 -18.18 12.43 -6.76
C ASP A 4 -19.03 11.17 -7.02
N ARG A 5 -18.76 10.47 -8.13
CA ARG A 5 -19.42 9.19 -8.42
C ARG A 5 -19.11 8.16 -7.35
N MET A 6 -17.84 8.00 -7.00
CA MET A 6 -17.43 7.06 -5.95
C MET A 6 -18.02 7.45 -4.59
N GLN A 7 -18.15 8.74 -4.27
CA GLN A 7 -18.76 9.20 -3.02
C GLN A 7 -20.23 8.77 -2.94
N LYS A 8 -20.98 9.01 -4.01
CA LYS A 8 -22.40 8.67 -4.10
C LYS A 8 -22.62 7.16 -3.96
N GLU A 9 -21.90 6.36 -4.75
CA GLU A 9 -22.07 4.90 -4.76
C GLU A 9 -21.68 4.28 -3.41
N LEU A 10 -20.56 4.73 -2.81
CA LEU A 10 -20.13 4.22 -1.51
C LEU A 10 -21.09 4.62 -0.38
N THR A 11 -21.62 5.85 -0.40
CA THR A 11 -22.61 6.30 0.59
C THR A 11 -23.92 5.53 0.48
N ALA A 12 -24.31 5.10 -0.71
CA ALA A 12 -25.50 4.26 -0.89
C ALA A 12 -25.32 2.83 -0.37
N LEU A 13 -24.09 2.31 -0.38
CA LEU A 13 -23.77 0.94 0.05
C LEU A 13 -23.43 0.84 1.54
N ALA A 14 -22.84 1.88 2.14
CA ALA A 14 -22.41 1.84 3.53
C ALA A 14 -23.57 2.13 4.50
N PRO A 15 -23.50 1.63 5.75
CA PRO A 15 -24.43 2.02 6.81
C PRO A 15 -24.45 3.54 7.03
N SER A 16 -25.62 4.09 7.34
CA SER A 16 -25.80 5.55 7.53
C SER A 16 -25.04 6.15 8.71
N SER A 17 -24.56 5.32 9.64
CA SER A 17 -23.68 5.71 10.75
C SER A 17 -22.22 5.92 10.33
N MET A 18 -21.83 5.51 9.11
CA MET A 18 -20.45 5.57 8.63
C MET A 18 -20.19 6.84 7.83
N LYS A 19 -19.18 7.62 8.24
CA LYS A 19 -18.73 8.80 7.49
C LYS A 19 -17.69 8.41 6.44
N ILE A 20 -18.04 8.56 5.16
CA ILE A 20 -17.16 8.23 4.02
C ILE A 20 -16.39 9.48 3.61
N LYS A 21 -15.08 9.34 3.42
CA LYS A 21 -14.19 10.40 2.93
C LYS A 21 -13.34 9.86 1.78
N ILE A 22 -13.49 10.45 0.61
CA ILE A 22 -12.65 10.15 -0.56
C ILE A 22 -11.50 11.15 -0.62
N ILE A 23 -10.27 10.62 -0.72
CA ILE A 23 -9.04 11.41 -0.80
C ILE A 23 -8.39 11.13 -2.15
N ALA A 24 -8.28 12.16 -2.98
CA ALA A 24 -7.67 12.07 -4.30
C ALA A 24 -6.66 13.22 -4.46
N PRO A 25 -5.42 13.07 -3.97
CA PRO A 25 -4.42 14.13 -4.05
C PRO A 25 -4.05 14.41 -5.52
N PRO A 26 -3.65 15.65 -5.88
CA PRO A 26 -3.26 16.00 -7.25
C PRO A 26 -2.09 15.15 -7.77
N GLU A 27 -1.08 14.93 -6.92
CA GLU A 27 0.13 14.14 -7.22
C GLU A 27 -0.07 12.61 -7.11
N ARG A 28 -1.32 12.12 -7.17
CA ARG A 28 -1.65 10.70 -7.03
C ARG A 28 -0.91 9.78 -8.00
N LYS A 29 -0.41 10.31 -9.12
CA LYS A 29 0.47 9.61 -10.06
C LYS A 29 1.75 9.09 -9.40
N TYR A 30 2.27 9.81 -8.42
CA TYR A 30 3.54 9.49 -7.75
C TYR A 30 3.35 8.94 -6.33
N SER A 31 2.13 8.89 -5.80
CA SER A 31 1.87 8.45 -4.42
C SER A 31 2.44 7.06 -4.10
N VAL A 32 2.42 6.12 -5.05
CA VAL A 32 3.02 4.79 -4.87
C VAL A 32 4.54 4.89 -4.69
N TRP A 33 5.20 5.69 -5.54
CA TRP A 33 6.66 5.84 -5.49
C TRP A 33 7.11 6.59 -4.23
N ILE A 34 6.39 7.65 -3.84
CA ILE A 34 6.63 8.40 -2.61
C ILE A 34 6.48 7.49 -1.37
N GLY A 35 5.42 6.69 -1.33
CA GLY A 35 5.22 5.72 -0.25
C GLY A 35 6.36 4.71 -0.18
N GLY A 36 6.80 4.19 -1.32
CA GLY A 36 7.95 3.28 -1.41
C GLY A 36 9.26 3.92 -0.96
N SER A 37 9.53 5.18 -1.33
CA SER A 37 10.75 5.87 -0.90
C SER A 37 10.76 6.15 0.60
N ILE A 38 9.61 6.49 1.19
CA ILE A 38 9.48 6.68 2.65
C ILE A 38 9.71 5.35 3.35
N LEU A 39 9.02 4.28 2.91
CA LEU A 39 9.14 2.95 3.50
C LEU A 39 10.58 2.44 3.44
N ALA A 40 11.25 2.61 2.30
CA ALA A 40 12.65 2.23 2.10
C ALA A 40 13.63 2.95 3.03
N SER A 41 13.28 4.16 3.48
CA SER A 41 14.11 4.99 4.35
C SER A 41 13.92 4.68 5.84
N LEU A 42 12.95 3.84 6.21
CA LEU A 42 12.74 3.47 7.61
C LEU A 42 13.80 2.46 8.08
N SER A 43 14.34 2.64 9.28
CA SER A 43 15.28 1.67 9.87
C SER A 43 14.66 0.28 10.05
N THR A 44 13.36 0.22 10.35
CA THR A 44 12.60 -1.02 10.46
C THR A 44 12.50 -1.78 9.14
N PHE A 45 12.66 -1.11 8.00
CA PHE A 45 12.58 -1.74 6.69
C PHE A 45 13.71 -2.76 6.47
N GLN A 46 14.87 -2.57 7.09
CA GLN A 46 15.99 -3.51 7.02
C GLN A 46 15.62 -4.92 7.48
N GLN A 47 14.73 -5.05 8.48
CA GLN A 47 14.26 -6.34 8.99
C GLN A 47 13.32 -7.06 8.00
N MET A 48 12.72 -6.31 7.08
CA MET A 48 11.81 -6.85 6.06
C MET A 48 12.53 -7.24 4.76
N TRP A 49 13.83 -6.94 4.65
CA TRP A 49 14.60 -7.32 3.47
C TRP A 49 14.80 -8.82 3.40
N ILE A 50 15.03 -9.28 2.17
CA ILE A 50 15.56 -10.61 1.91
C ILE A 50 17.01 -10.38 1.50
N SER A 51 17.92 -10.81 2.36
CA SER A 51 19.34 -10.78 2.04
C SER A 51 19.65 -11.81 0.95
N LYS A 52 20.77 -11.62 0.25
CA LYS A 52 21.25 -12.59 -0.74
C LYS A 52 21.42 -13.98 -0.12
N GLN A 53 21.99 -14.05 1.09
CA GLN A 53 22.20 -15.32 1.79
C GLN A 53 20.87 -16.04 2.05
N GLU A 54 19.87 -15.34 2.57
CA GLU A 54 18.56 -15.94 2.83
C GLU A 54 17.88 -16.44 1.55
N TYR A 55 18.06 -15.73 0.44
CA TYR A 55 17.56 -16.16 -0.87
C TYR A 55 18.28 -17.41 -1.39
N ASP A 56 19.61 -17.45 -1.28
CA ASP A 56 20.42 -18.59 -1.72
C ASP A 56 20.10 -19.86 -0.88
N GLU A 57 19.77 -19.71 0.41
CA GLU A 57 19.42 -20.81 1.32
C GLU A 57 17.97 -21.31 1.16
N SER A 58 17.01 -20.39 1.10
CA SER A 58 15.58 -20.73 1.09
C SER A 58 14.98 -20.82 -0.33
N GLY A 59 15.75 -20.42 -1.35
CA GLY A 59 15.30 -20.31 -2.72
C GLY A 59 14.22 -19.24 -2.93
N PRO A 60 13.60 -19.21 -4.12
CA PRO A 60 12.61 -18.19 -4.49
C PRO A 60 11.38 -18.11 -3.56
N GLY A 61 11.05 -19.20 -2.86
CA GLY A 61 9.88 -19.29 -1.98
C GLY A 61 9.94 -18.35 -0.78
N ILE A 62 11.11 -17.85 -0.39
CA ILE A 62 11.25 -16.90 0.72
C ILE A 62 10.52 -15.58 0.47
N VAL A 63 10.38 -15.17 -0.79
CA VAL A 63 9.63 -13.97 -1.18
C VAL A 63 8.18 -14.07 -0.73
N HIS A 64 7.57 -15.25 -0.87
CA HIS A 64 6.18 -15.47 -0.45
C HIS A 64 6.01 -15.57 1.07
N ARG A 65 7.08 -15.82 1.83
CA ARG A 65 7.04 -15.91 3.29
C ARG A 65 7.28 -14.56 3.98
N LYS A 66 8.09 -13.69 3.36
CA LYS A 66 8.50 -12.41 3.95
C LYS A 66 7.72 -11.20 3.42
N CYS A 67 7.17 -11.28 2.21
CA CYS A 67 6.54 -10.12 1.57
C CYS A 67 5.00 -10.16 1.56
N PHE A 68 4.38 -11.26 2.00
CA PHE A 68 2.93 -11.47 2.07
C PHE A 68 2.55 -12.11 3.40
#